data_AF-A0A962KG17-F1
#
_entry.id   AF-A0A962KG17-F1
#
_cell.length_a   1.000
_cell.length_b   1.000
_cell.length_c   1.000
_cell.angle_alpha   90.00
_cell.angle_beta   90.00
_cell.angle_gamma   90.00
#
_symmetry.space_group_name_H-M   'P 1'
#
loop_
_entity.id
_entity.type
_entity.pdbx_description
1 polymer ?
#
loop_
_entity_poly.entity_id
_entity_poly.type
_entity_poly.pdbx_seq_one_letter_code
_entity_poly.pdbx_strand_id
1 'polypeptide(L)'
;ETANILHNATPRSLVLMDEVGRGTSTFDGLSLAWAAAVHLARSVQAFTLFATHYFELTRLPQECPTMANVHLDATEHRDHVVFMHHIQEGPANRSFGLQVAKLAGIPATVLQAARDKLRELERGAAQRPHGGAAEPAQEDLFSEPPPHPAALALAALDIDSLSPRQALDKLYELRALLD
;
A
#
# COMPACT_ATOMS: atom_id res chain seq x y z
N GLU A 1 3.57 -7.43 23.59
CA GLU A 1 5.01 -7.59 23.28
C GLU A 1 5.62 -6.32 22.69
N THR A 2 5.11 -5.81 21.56
CA THR A 2 5.58 -4.55 20.93
C THR A 2 5.72 -3.38 21.91
N ALA A 3 4.75 -3.17 22.79
CA ALA A 3 4.83 -2.12 23.81
C ALA A 3 6.09 -2.25 24.69
N ASN A 4 6.45 -3.46 25.13
CA ASN A 4 7.62 -3.68 25.95
C ASN A 4 8.92 -3.38 25.18
N ILE A 5 8.98 -3.74 23.89
CA ILE A 5 10.12 -3.41 23.03
C ILE A 5 10.26 -1.90 22.90
N LEU A 6 9.18 -1.19 22.54
CA LEU A 6 9.22 0.25 22.31
C LEU A 6 9.57 1.05 23.58
N HIS A 7 9.20 0.57 24.76
CA HIS A 7 9.53 1.26 26.02
C HIS A 7 10.97 1.03 26.51
N ASN A 8 11.61 -0.08 26.13
CA ASN A 8 12.90 -0.49 26.70
C ASN A 8 14.05 -0.53 25.70
N ALA A 9 13.76 -0.54 24.40
CA ALA A 9 14.79 -0.54 23.38
C ALA A 9 15.60 0.76 23.44
N THR A 10 16.89 0.64 23.16
CA THR A 10 17.85 1.74 23.14
C THR A 10 18.61 1.71 21.82
N PRO A 11 19.40 2.75 21.47
CA PRO A 11 20.25 2.72 20.27
C PRO A 11 21.25 1.56 20.22
N ARG A 12 21.52 0.89 21.35
CA ARG A 12 22.43 -0.27 21.46
C ARG A 12 21.71 -1.62 21.42
N SER A 13 20.40 -1.62 21.19
CA SER A 13 19.58 -2.83 21.14
C SER A 13 19.56 -3.42 19.72
N LEU A 14 19.51 -4.75 19.65
CA LEU A 14 19.06 -5.49 18.46
C LEU A 14 17.57 -5.78 18.63
N VAL A 15 16.75 -5.31 17.69
CA VAL A 15 15.29 -5.51 17.70
C VAL A 15 14.88 -6.36 16.51
N LEU A 16 14.13 -7.43 16.78
CA LEU A 16 13.56 -8.31 15.77
C LEU A 16 12.04 -8.21 15.87
N MET A 17 11.41 -7.64 14.84
CA MET A 17 9.96 -7.50 14.73
C MET A 17 9.47 -8.47 13.67
N ASP A 18 8.54 -9.36 14.04
CA ASP A 18 8.00 -10.37 13.12
C ASP A 18 6.48 -10.24 13.04
N GLU A 19 5.99 -9.88 11.84
CA GLU A 19 4.58 -9.79 11.45
C GLU A 19 3.66 -9.03 12.44
N VAL A 20 4.17 -7.92 12.97
CA VAL A 20 3.42 -7.06 13.89
C VAL A 20 2.18 -6.50 13.20
N GLY A 21 1.04 -6.50 13.91
CA GLY A 21 -0.23 -5.94 13.42
C GLY A 21 -1.23 -6.96 12.85
N ARG A 22 -0.88 -8.25 12.76
CA ARG A 22 -1.77 -9.30 12.21
C ARG A 22 -3.06 -9.59 12.98
N GLY A 23 -3.13 -9.25 14.27
CA GLY A 23 -4.24 -9.63 15.15
C GLY A 23 -5.46 -8.71 15.13
N THR A 24 -5.49 -7.71 14.24
CA THR A 24 -6.54 -6.67 14.18
C THR A 24 -6.97 -6.43 12.73
N SER A 25 -7.83 -5.44 12.49
CA SER A 25 -8.22 -5.02 11.14
C SER A 25 -6.97 -4.70 10.31
N THR A 26 -7.03 -4.93 8.99
CA THR A 26 -5.87 -4.75 8.10
C THR A 26 -5.29 -3.32 8.20
N PHE A 27 -6.16 -2.31 8.26
CA PHE A 27 -5.74 -0.91 8.34
C PHE A 27 -5.19 -0.53 9.73
N ASP A 28 -5.80 -1.03 10.81
CA ASP A 28 -5.26 -0.78 12.15
C ASP A 28 -3.90 -1.46 12.32
N GLY A 29 -3.77 -2.69 11.80
CA GLY A 29 -2.55 -3.48 11.84
C GLY A 29 -1.41 -2.81 11.09
N LEU A 30 -1.68 -2.37 9.86
CA LEU A 30 -0.75 -1.60 9.04
C LEU A 30 -0.34 -0.30 9.75
N SER A 31 -1.30 0.45 10.28
CA SER A 31 -1.04 1.75 10.92
C SER A 31 -0.15 1.60 12.16
N LEU A 32 -0.41 0.57 12.98
CA LEU A 32 0.41 0.27 14.15
C LEU A 32 1.81 -0.22 13.77
N ALA A 33 1.92 -1.07 12.76
CA ALA A 33 3.20 -1.55 12.26
C ALA A 33 4.05 -0.41 11.70
N TRP A 34 3.43 0.49 10.91
CA TRP A 34 4.07 1.69 10.38
C TRP A 34 4.58 2.59 11.50
N ALA A 35 3.71 2.94 12.46
CA ALA A 35 4.08 3.82 13.57
C ALA A 35 5.21 3.22 14.43
N ALA A 36 5.17 1.90 14.67
CA ALA A 36 6.22 1.21 15.41
C ALA A 36 7.57 1.23 14.65
N ALA A 37 7.56 0.95 13.34
CA ALA A 37 8.76 0.98 12.51
C ALA A 37 9.39 2.39 12.49
N VAL A 38 8.57 3.42 12.27
CA VAL A 38 9.03 4.82 12.27
C VAL A 38 9.60 5.21 13.64
N HIS A 39 8.94 4.82 14.74
CA HIS A 39 9.44 5.11 16.09
C HIS A 39 10.78 4.42 16.36
N LEU A 40 10.93 3.15 15.97
CA LEU A 40 12.18 2.40 16.12
C LEU A 40 13.33 3.05 15.34
N ALA A 41 13.07 3.55 14.13
CA ALA A 41 14.11 4.16 13.30
C ALA A 41 14.44 5.62 13.67
N ARG A 42 13.45 6.44 14.02
CA ARG A 42 13.65 7.88 14.28
C ARG A 42 13.93 8.19 15.74
N SER A 43 13.24 7.54 16.67
CA SER A 43 13.33 7.86 18.10
C SER A 43 14.29 6.94 18.83
N VAL A 44 14.17 5.63 18.65
CA VAL A 44 15.01 4.64 19.36
C VAL A 44 16.36 4.46 18.69
N GLN A 45 16.39 4.47 17.36
CA GLN A 45 17.58 4.26 16.53
C GLN A 45 18.30 2.94 16.82
N ALA A 46 17.54 1.90 17.19
CA ALA A 46 18.07 0.55 17.39
C ALA A 46 18.31 -0.14 16.04
N PHE A 47 19.27 -1.07 16.01
CA PHE A 47 19.41 -1.96 14.84
C PHE A 47 18.21 -2.90 14.78
N THR A 48 17.37 -2.73 13.76
CA THR A 48 16.04 -3.36 13.69
C THR A 48 15.90 -4.18 12.42
N LEU A 49 15.51 -5.45 12.56
CA LEU A 49 15.00 -6.28 11.46
C LEU A 49 13.48 -6.35 11.59
N PHE A 50 12.77 -5.95 10.53
CA PHE A 50 11.31 -5.86 10.52
C PHE A 50 10.75 -6.75 9.41
N ALA A 51 10.37 -7.98 9.77
CA ALA A 51 9.70 -8.90 8.86
C ALA A 51 8.21 -8.59 8.81
N THR A 52 7.66 -8.42 7.60
CA THR A 52 6.27 -8.01 7.41
C THR A 52 5.68 -8.55 6.11
N HIS A 53 4.36 -8.71 6.10
CA HIS A 53 3.57 -9.00 4.90
C HIS A 53 2.92 -7.72 4.32
N TYR A 54 3.02 -6.59 5.00
CA TYR A 54 2.51 -5.30 4.53
C TYR A 54 3.46 -4.72 3.49
N PHE A 55 3.06 -4.81 2.22
CA PHE A 55 3.82 -4.24 1.11
C PHE A 55 3.92 -2.72 1.22
N GLU A 56 2.93 -2.08 1.81
CA GLU A 56 2.86 -0.63 2.02
C GLU A 56 4.05 -0.09 2.83
N LEU A 57 4.61 -0.89 3.74
CA LEU A 57 5.77 -0.51 4.54
C LEU A 57 7.06 -0.41 3.71
N THR A 58 7.09 -0.96 2.49
CA THR A 58 8.26 -0.86 1.60
C THR A 58 8.55 0.56 1.13
N ARG A 59 7.65 1.51 1.37
CA ARG A 59 7.90 2.92 1.04
C ARG A 59 8.62 3.68 2.13
N LEU A 60 8.68 3.13 3.35
CA LEU A 60 9.32 3.78 4.49
C LEU A 60 10.76 4.25 4.24
N PRO A 61 11.61 3.54 3.45
CA PRO A 61 12.94 4.05 3.09
C PRO A 61 12.95 5.41 2.39
N GLN A 62 11.87 5.77 1.69
CA GLN A 62 11.73 7.09 1.04
C GLN A 62 11.55 8.21 2.08
N GLU A 63 10.87 7.91 3.20
CA GLU A 63 10.61 8.86 4.29
C GLU A 63 11.66 8.82 5.41
N CYS A 64 12.34 7.69 5.56
CA CYS A 64 13.34 7.41 6.58
C CYS A 64 14.59 6.84 5.91
N PRO A 65 15.56 7.70 5.53
CA PRO A 65 16.77 7.26 4.82
C PRO A 65 17.65 6.27 5.58
N THR A 66 17.42 6.07 6.88
CA THR A 66 18.08 5.07 7.71
C THR A 66 17.51 3.66 7.57
N MET A 67 16.38 3.51 6.87
CA MET A 67 15.76 2.22 6.57
C MET A 67 16.15 1.76 5.16
N ALA A 68 16.21 0.45 4.97
CA ALA A 68 16.42 -0.17 3.68
C ALA A 68 15.47 -1.36 3.51
N ASN A 69 14.98 -1.57 2.29
CA ASN A 69 14.22 -2.77 1.97
C ASN A 69 15.16 -3.91 1.62
N VAL A 70 14.84 -5.08 2.16
CA VAL A 70 15.38 -6.36 1.72
C VAL A 70 14.23 -7.34 1.61
N HIS A 71 14.34 -8.31 0.70
CA HIS A 71 13.35 -9.35 0.53
C HIS A 71 14.02 -10.71 0.30
N LEU A 72 13.26 -11.77 0.54
CA LEU A 72 13.66 -13.14 0.20
C LEU A 72 13.31 -13.41 -1.26
N ASP A 73 14.30 -13.84 -2.03
CA ASP A 73 14.15 -14.16 -3.44
C ASP A 73 13.35 -15.46 -3.62
N ALA A 74 12.45 -15.43 -4.60
CA ALA A 74 11.58 -16.52 -4.98
C ALA A 74 11.43 -16.52 -6.50
N THR A 75 11.67 -17.67 -7.12
CA THR A 75 11.57 -17.83 -8.57
C THR A 75 10.43 -18.77 -8.94
N GLU A 76 9.75 -18.48 -10.06
CA GLU A 76 8.73 -19.36 -10.62
C GLU A 76 9.38 -20.35 -11.59
N HIS A 77 9.21 -21.64 -11.34
CA HIS A 77 9.63 -22.70 -12.25
C HIS A 77 8.47 -23.67 -12.52
N ARG A 78 8.02 -23.76 -13.78
CA ARG A 78 6.98 -24.70 -14.23
C ARG A 78 5.74 -24.71 -13.32
N ASP A 79 5.21 -23.52 -13.04
CA ASP A 79 4.06 -23.29 -12.16
C ASP A 79 4.23 -23.66 -10.67
N HIS A 80 5.47 -23.75 -10.20
CA HIS A 80 5.83 -23.92 -8.79
C HIS A 80 6.73 -22.76 -8.36
N VAL A 81 6.55 -22.27 -7.13
CA VAL A 81 7.47 -21.29 -6.53
C VAL A 81 8.60 -22.05 -5.86
N VAL A 82 9.83 -21.63 -6.15
CA VAL A 82 11.03 -22.11 -5.48
C VAL A 82 11.60 -20.96 -4.66
N PHE A 83 11.62 -21.13 -3.35
CA PHE A 83 12.26 -20.18 -2.44
C PHE A 83 13.78 -20.35 -2.53
N MET A 84 14.48 -19.31 -2.94
CA MET A 84 15.93 -19.35 -3.08
C MET A 84 16.65 -19.15 -1.74
N HIS A 85 15.91 -18.79 -0.68
CA HIS A 85 16.42 -18.43 0.66
C HIS A 85 17.57 -17.41 0.62
N HIS A 86 17.62 -16.62 -0.46
CA HIS A 86 18.63 -15.61 -0.69
C HIS A 86 18.01 -14.25 -0.44
N ILE A 87 18.70 -13.41 0.33
CA ILE A 87 18.25 -12.05 0.62
C ILE A 87 18.73 -11.14 -0.50
N GLN A 88 17.81 -10.40 -1.11
CA GLN A 88 18.11 -9.39 -2.11
C GLN A 88 17.72 -7.99 -1.60
N GLU A 89 18.45 -6.98 -2.05
CA GLU A 89 18.13 -5.58 -1.79
C GLU A 89 16.88 -5.14 -2.55
N GLY A 90 16.18 -4.15 -2.00
CA GLY A 90 14.95 -3.61 -2.57
C GLY A 90 13.70 -4.36 -2.12
N PRO A 91 12.51 -3.83 -2.45
CA PRO A 91 11.25 -4.47 -2.15
C PRO A 91 11.01 -5.67 -3.08
N ALA A 92 10.18 -6.63 -2.63
CA ALA A 92 9.70 -7.69 -3.51
C ALA A 92 8.81 -7.08 -4.62
N ASN A 93 8.92 -7.58 -5.85
CA ASN A 93 8.15 -7.06 -6.98
C ASN A 93 6.73 -7.65 -7.09
N ARG A 94 6.42 -8.73 -6.35
CA ARG A 94 5.15 -9.48 -6.43
C ARG A 94 4.83 -10.21 -5.13
N SER A 95 3.53 -10.39 -4.85
CA SER A 95 3.06 -11.31 -3.82
C SER A 95 2.89 -12.71 -4.40
N PHE A 96 3.43 -13.72 -3.72
CA PHE A 96 3.35 -15.13 -4.12
C PHE A 96 2.24 -15.91 -3.41
N GLY A 97 1.29 -15.23 -2.75
CA GLY A 97 0.30 -15.87 -1.86
C GLY A 97 -0.51 -16.99 -2.53
N LEU A 98 -0.98 -16.78 -3.78
CA LEU A 98 -1.75 -17.79 -4.51
C LEU A 98 -0.87 -18.96 -4.99
N GLN A 99 0.39 -18.71 -5.29
CA GLN A 99 1.35 -19.72 -5.67
C GLN A 99 1.77 -20.59 -4.47
N VAL A 100 1.93 -19.98 -3.29
CA VAL A 100 2.17 -20.71 -2.04
C VAL A 100 0.95 -21.56 -1.67
N ALA A 101 -0.26 -21.04 -1.83
CA ALA A 101 -1.49 -21.81 -1.68
C ALA A 101 -1.56 -23.02 -2.63
N LYS A 102 -1.08 -22.88 -3.87
CA LYS A 102 -0.97 -24.01 -4.81
C LYS A 102 0.01 -25.08 -4.32
N LEU A 103 1.17 -24.67 -3.79
CA LEU A 103 2.14 -25.59 -3.20
C LEU A 103 1.59 -26.31 -1.97
N ALA A 104 0.73 -25.64 -1.19
CA ALA A 104 0.02 -26.24 -0.05
C ALA A 104 -1.08 -27.24 -0.46
N GLY A 105 -1.30 -27.45 -1.77
CA GLY A 105 -2.27 -28.42 -2.28
C GLY A 105 -3.71 -27.91 -2.30
N ILE A 106 -3.93 -26.58 -2.26
CA ILE A 106 -5.29 -26.03 -2.39
C ILE A 106 -5.88 -26.42 -3.76
N PRO A 107 -7.14 -26.90 -3.82
CA PRO A 107 -7.77 -27.32 -5.07
C PRO A 107 -7.77 -26.24 -6.14
N ALA A 108 -7.55 -26.63 -7.39
CA ALA A 108 -7.49 -25.71 -8.53
C ALA A 108 -8.75 -24.84 -8.68
N THR A 109 -9.92 -25.38 -8.35
CA THR A 109 -11.19 -24.64 -8.36
C THR A 109 -11.21 -23.49 -7.35
N VAL A 110 -10.65 -23.70 -6.15
CA VAL A 110 -10.52 -22.68 -5.10
C VAL A 110 -9.48 -21.64 -5.50
N LEU A 111 -8.33 -22.07 -6.04
CA LEU A 111 -7.31 -21.15 -6.55
C LEU A 111 -7.85 -20.27 -7.68
N GLN A 112 -8.68 -20.82 -8.57
CA GLN A 112 -9.29 -20.07 -9.65
C GLN A 112 -10.24 -19.00 -9.10
N ALA A 113 -11.12 -19.37 -8.17
CA ALA A 113 -12.00 -18.40 -7.50
C ALA A 113 -11.21 -17.30 -6.76
N ALA A 114 -10.11 -17.67 -6.10
CA ALA A 114 -9.24 -16.70 -5.41
C ALA A 114 -8.55 -15.74 -6.39
N ARG A 115 -8.09 -16.22 -7.57
CA ARG A 115 -7.54 -15.38 -8.63
C ARG A 115 -8.57 -14.40 -9.17
N ASP A 116 -9.79 -14.86 -9.40
CA ASP A 116 -10.86 -14.01 -9.92
C ASP A 116 -11.26 -12.94 -8.88
N LYS A 117 -11.29 -13.30 -7.60
CA LYS A 117 -11.51 -12.32 -6.51
C LYS A 117 -10.35 -11.32 -6.38
N LEU A 118 -9.10 -11.77 -6.50
CA LEU A 118 -7.94 -10.88 -6.47
C LEU A 118 -8.03 -9.84 -7.59
N ARG A 119 -8.34 -10.28 -8.82
CA ARG A 119 -8.54 -9.38 -9.96
C ARG A 119 -9.68 -8.38 -9.74
N GLU A 120 -10.75 -8.78 -9.07
CA GLU A 120 -11.85 -7.89 -8.70
C GLU A 120 -11.38 -6.82 -7.72
N LEU A 121 -10.64 -7.19 -6.68
CA LEU A 121 -10.09 -6.27 -5.68
C LEU A 121 -9.08 -5.30 -6.30
N GLU A 122 -8.20 -5.78 -7.18
CA GLU A 122 -7.25 -4.96 -7.94
C GLU A 122 -7.96 -3.99 -8.89
N ARG A 123 -9.02 -4.43 -9.58
CA ARG A 123 -9.84 -3.55 -10.43
C ARG A 123 -10.63 -2.53 -9.62
N GLY A 124 -11.17 -2.91 -8.47
CA GLY A 124 -11.83 -1.99 -7.55
C GLY A 124 -10.88 -0.92 -7.00
N ALA A 125 -9.59 -1.25 -6.86
CA ALA A 125 -8.54 -0.29 -6.55
C ALA A 125 -8.18 0.59 -7.77
N ALA A 126 -8.12 0.01 -8.98
CA ALA A 126 -7.75 0.71 -10.22
C ALA A 126 -8.87 1.55 -10.86
N GLN A 127 -10.13 1.34 -10.52
CA GLN A 127 -11.27 2.14 -11.02
C GLN A 127 -11.46 3.47 -10.27
N ARG A 128 -10.53 3.84 -9.39
CA ARG A 128 -10.33 5.24 -8.98
C ARG A 128 -9.46 5.91 -10.05
N PRO A 129 -9.98 6.86 -10.84
CA PRO A 129 -9.26 7.36 -12.00
C PRO A 129 -8.17 8.34 -11.56
N HIS A 130 -6.91 7.92 -11.65
CA HIS A 130 -5.78 8.81 -11.90
C HIS A 130 -4.93 8.21 -13.02
N GLY A 131 -4.89 8.93 -14.14
CA GLY A 131 -4.13 8.55 -15.33
C GLY A 131 -2.66 8.91 -15.19
N GLY A 132 -1.78 8.02 -15.63
CA GLY A 132 -0.35 8.25 -15.74
C GLY A 132 0.41 6.94 -15.90
N ALA A 133 1.29 6.88 -16.89
CA ALA A 133 1.83 5.64 -17.43
C ALA A 133 2.79 4.88 -16.48
N ALA A 134 2.61 3.56 -16.46
CA ALA A 134 3.65 2.52 -16.39
C ALA A 134 4.67 2.57 -15.24
N GLU A 135 4.24 2.12 -14.05
CA GLU A 135 4.94 1.15 -13.19
C GLU A 135 3.85 0.35 -12.43
N PRO A 136 4.05 -0.92 -12.05
CA PRO A 136 3.12 -1.62 -11.15
C PRO A 136 3.34 -1.10 -9.72
N ALA A 137 3.11 0.19 -9.52
CA ALA A 137 3.14 0.82 -8.24
C ALA A 137 1.70 0.79 -7.72
N GLN A 138 1.46 -0.06 -6.73
CA GLN A 138 0.27 0.01 -5.89
C GLN A 138 0.37 1.33 -5.11
N GLU A 139 0.10 2.47 -5.76
CA GLU A 139 0.19 3.88 -5.26
C GLU A 139 -1.04 4.24 -4.42
N ASP A 140 -0.87 4.52 -3.14
CA ASP A 140 -0.68 5.84 -2.50
C ASP A 140 -2.00 6.41 -1.97
N LEU A 141 -2.51 5.72 -0.93
CA LEU A 141 -3.79 6.01 -0.29
C LEU A 141 -3.72 7.12 0.77
N PHE A 142 -2.54 7.70 1.04
CA PHE A 142 -2.33 8.74 2.05
C PHE A 142 -2.04 10.13 1.46
N SER A 143 -1.94 10.23 0.14
CA SER A 143 -1.95 11.52 -0.55
C SER A 143 -3.40 11.94 -0.74
N GLU A 144 -3.89 12.93 0.01
CA GLU A 144 -5.13 13.61 -0.37
C GLU A 144 -4.93 14.11 -1.81
N PRO A 145 -5.72 13.63 -2.78
CA PRO A 145 -5.57 14.12 -4.14
C PRO A 145 -5.80 15.64 -4.13
N PRO A 146 -4.97 16.44 -4.82
CA PRO A 146 -5.24 17.85 -4.94
C PRO A 146 -6.68 18.03 -5.45
N PRO A 147 -7.49 18.88 -4.82
CA PRO A 147 -8.91 18.96 -5.12
C PRO A 147 -9.09 19.27 -6.60
N HIS A 148 -9.91 18.45 -7.26
CA HIS A 148 -10.12 18.53 -8.70
C HIS A 148 -10.56 19.95 -9.11
N PRO A 149 -10.01 20.55 -10.17
CA PRO A 149 -10.34 21.92 -10.58
C PRO A 149 -11.85 22.16 -10.73
N ALA A 150 -12.59 21.18 -11.26
CA ALA A 150 -14.06 21.24 -11.35
C ALA A 150 -14.75 21.25 -9.96
N ALA A 151 -14.22 20.53 -8.97
CA ALA A 151 -14.78 20.52 -7.62
C ALA A 151 -14.57 21.85 -6.90
N LEU A 152 -13.40 22.48 -7.09
CA LEU A 152 -13.11 23.83 -6.60
C LEU A 152 -14.02 24.88 -7.28
N ALA A 153 -14.17 24.79 -8.60
CA ALA A 153 -15.03 25.69 -9.36
C ALA A 153 -16.50 25.57 -8.95
N LEU A 154 -16.98 24.34 -8.68
CA LEU A 154 -18.34 24.10 -8.22
C LEU A 154 -18.57 24.63 -6.80
N ALA A 155 -17.61 24.46 -5.89
CA ALA A 155 -17.71 24.95 -4.51
C ALA A 155 -17.73 26.49 -4.42
N ALA A 156 -17.17 27.18 -5.42
CA ALA A 156 -17.16 28.63 -5.51
C ALA A 156 -18.43 29.24 -6.14
N LEU A 157 -19.37 28.43 -6.64
CA LEU A 157 -20.60 28.92 -7.26
C LEU A 157 -21.68 29.20 -6.21
N ASP A 158 -22.26 30.40 -6.29
CA ASP A 158 -23.50 30.73 -5.61
C ASP A 158 -24.68 30.33 -6.50
N ILE A 159 -25.25 29.16 -6.23
CA ILE A 159 -26.27 28.52 -7.06
C ILE A 159 -27.59 29.31 -7.06
N ASP A 160 -27.89 30.00 -5.95
CA ASP A 160 -29.17 30.69 -5.76
C ASP A 160 -29.24 32.04 -6.49
N SER A 161 -28.10 32.57 -6.95
CA SER A 161 -28.03 33.82 -7.70
C SER A 161 -27.91 33.64 -9.22
N LEU A 162 -27.89 32.40 -9.72
CA LEU A 162 -27.74 32.11 -11.16
C LEU A 162 -29.10 32.09 -11.88
N SER A 163 -29.15 32.74 -13.04
CA SER A 163 -30.24 32.50 -13.99
C SER A 163 -30.13 31.12 -14.64
N PRO A 164 -31.23 30.53 -15.15
CA PRO A 164 -31.20 29.22 -15.80
C PRO A 164 -30.20 29.11 -16.95
N ARG A 165 -29.97 30.21 -17.69
CA ARG A 165 -28.99 30.25 -18.78
C ARG A 165 -27.54 30.23 -18.27
N GLN A 166 -27.25 31.03 -17.23
CA GLN A 166 -25.93 31.05 -16.60
C GLN A 166 -25.58 29.72 -15.92
N ALA A 167 -26.58 29.08 -15.30
CA ALA A 167 -26.41 27.75 -14.74
C ALA A 167 -26.01 26.72 -15.81
N LEU A 168 -26.64 26.76 -16.98
CA LEU A 168 -26.30 25.88 -18.11
C LEU A 168 -24.89 26.16 -18.65
N ASP A 169 -24.51 27.43 -18.79
CA ASP A 169 -23.17 27.81 -19.23
C ASP A 169 -22.09 27.31 -18.24
N LYS A 170 -22.35 27.42 -16.93
CA LYS A 170 -21.46 26.88 -15.88
C LYS A 170 -21.33 25.36 -15.90
N LEU A 171 -22.38 24.63 -16.27
CA LEU A 171 -22.29 23.16 -16.45
C LEU A 171 -21.38 22.78 -17.62
N TYR A 172 -21.38 23.54 -18.71
CA TYR A 172 -20.45 23.33 -19.81
C TYR A 172 -19.00 23.64 -19.42
N GLU A 173 -18.77 24.73 -18.68
CA GLU A 173 -17.44 25.06 -18.14
C GLU A 173 -16.91 23.95 -17.21
N LEU A 174 -17.76 23.46 -16.30
CA LEU A 174 -17.39 22.36 -15.39
C LEU A 174 -17.10 21.06 -16.13
N ARG A 175 -17.83 20.76 -17.22
CA ARG A 175 -17.58 19.60 -18.07
C ARG A 175 -16.24 19.71 -18.79
N ALA A 176 -15.89 20.89 -19.28
CA ALA A 176 -14.60 21.13 -19.92
C ALA A 176 -13.41 21.02 -18.94
N LEU A 177 -13.65 21.17 -17.63
CA LEU A 177 -12.64 20.94 -16.59
C LEU A 177 -12.47 19.46 -16.21
N LEU A 178 -13.37 18.58 -16.68
CA LEU A 178 -13.33 17.12 -16.45
C LEU A 178 -12.69 16.34 -17.61
N ASP A 179 -12.52 16.99 -18.77
CA ASP A 179 -11.81 16.47 -19.96
C ASP A 179 -10.30 16.78 -19.87
#